data_AF-A0AAD9XSE1-F1
#
_entry.id   AF-A0AAD9XSE1-F1
#
_cell.length_a   1.000
_cell.length_b   1.000
_cell.length_c   1.000
_cell.angle_alpha   90.00
_cell.angle_beta   90.00
_cell.angle_gamma   90.00
#
_symmetry.space_group_name_H-M   'P 1'
#
loop_
_entity.id
_entity.type
_entity.pdbx_description
1 polymer ?
#
loop_
_entity_poly.entity_id
_entity_poly.type
_entity_poly.pdbx_seq_one_letter_code
_entity_poly.pdbx_strand_id
1 'polypeptide(L)' 'MMKHKGPVWDEILGEKSLIPNKLQEIGAWWFVDMVFGRESSLHTMNKSKEHGFVGFRNSKTSFESWIDKMTAYKIVP' A
#
# COMPACT_ATOMS: atom_id res chain seq x y z
N MET A 1 15.75 -3.90 -5.80
CA MET A 1 16.32 -3.65 -4.46
C MET A 1 15.98 -4.72 -3.41
N MET A 2 14.73 -5.21 -3.35
CA MET A 2 14.23 -6.08 -2.27
C MET A 2 14.48 -7.59 -2.44
N LYS A 3 15.36 -7.98 -3.39
CA LYS A 3 15.68 -9.39 -3.63
C LYS A 3 16.40 -9.96 -2.40
N HIS A 4 16.05 -11.18 -1.99
CA HIS A 4 16.64 -11.89 -0.85
C HIS A 4 16.44 -11.25 0.54
N LYS A 5 15.54 -10.27 0.68
CA LYS A 5 15.21 -9.66 1.99
C LYS A 5 14.18 -10.45 2.82
N GLY A 6 13.77 -11.63 2.35
CA GLY A 6 12.84 -12.53 3.06
C GLY A 6 13.25 -12.81 4.51
N PRO A 7 14.49 -13.27 4.78
CA PRO A 7 14.91 -13.58 6.15
C PRO A 7 14.88 -12.37 7.10
N VAL A 8 15.16 -11.17 6.60
CA VAL A 8 15.06 -9.93 7.39
C VAL A 8 13.60 -9.63 7.74
N TRP A 9 12.69 -9.90 6.81
CA TRP A 9 11.26 -9.77 7.08
C TRP A 9 10.77 -10.80 8.10
N ASP A 10 11.24 -12.05 8.01
CA ASP A 10 10.91 -13.11 8.96
C ASP A 10 11.34 -12.75 10.40
N GLU A 11 12.50 -12.10 10.55
CA GLU A 11 12.96 -11.55 11.84
C GLU A 11 12.00 -10.47 12.38
N ILE A 12 11.59 -9.52 11.54
CA ILE A 12 10.63 -8.46 11.91
C ILE A 12 9.29 -9.05 12.36
N LEU A 13 8.77 -10.07 11.67
CA LEU A 13 7.52 -10.73 12.05
C LEU A 13 7.59 -11.29 13.47
N GLY A 14 8.71 -11.93 13.81
CA GLY A 14 8.96 -12.47 15.15
C GLY A 14 9.07 -11.38 16.21
N GLU A 15 9.93 -10.39 15.99
CA GLU A 15 10.18 -9.31 16.96
C GLU A 15 8.93 -8.46 17.25
N LYS A 16 8.11 -8.21 16.22
CA LYS A 16 6.93 -7.32 16.31
C LYS A 16 5.63 -8.07 16.50
N SER A 17 5.66 -9.41 16.65
CA SER A 17 4.47 -10.25 16.83
C SER A 17 3.39 -10.00 15.77
N LEU A 18 3.83 -9.91 14.51
CA LEU A 18 2.98 -9.66 13.35
C LEU A 18 2.31 -10.95 12.87
N ILE A 19 1.29 -10.83 12.03
CA ILE A 19 0.67 -12.01 11.43
C ILE A 19 1.66 -12.69 10.46
N PRO A 20 1.76 -14.03 10.46
CA PRO A 20 2.67 -14.73 9.54
C PRO A 20 2.34 -14.42 8.08
N ASN A 21 3.33 -13.95 7.32
CA ASN A 21 3.22 -13.69 5.89
C ASN A 21 4.62 -13.73 5.24
N LYS A 22 4.70 -13.87 3.92
CA LYS A 22 5.99 -13.80 3.21
C LYS A 22 6.19 -12.45 2.54
N LEU A 23 7.42 -11.95 2.56
CA LEU A 23 7.77 -10.68 1.93
C LEU A 23 7.37 -10.61 0.44
N GLN A 24 7.41 -11.73 -0.27
CA GLN A 24 7.05 -11.81 -1.69
C GLN A 24 5.53 -11.78 -1.93
N GLU A 25 4.73 -12.11 -0.91
CA GLU A 25 3.27 -12.10 -0.98
C GLU A 25 2.72 -10.70 -0.69
N ILE A 26 3.36 -9.96 0.24
CA ILE A 26 2.92 -8.61 0.64
C ILE A 26 3.68 -7.47 -0.07
N GLY A 27 4.87 -7.76 -0.60
CA GLY A 27 5.77 -6.79 -1.22
C GLY A 27 5.77 -6.88 -2.75
N ALA A 28 4.86 -6.17 -3.40
CA ALA A 28 4.77 -6.11 -4.86
C ALA A 28 5.82 -5.14 -5.48
N TRP A 29 7.11 -5.45 -5.34
CA TRP A 29 8.20 -4.53 -5.73
C TRP A 29 8.19 -4.13 -7.20
N TRP A 30 7.88 -5.06 -8.11
CA TRP A 30 7.76 -4.76 -9.54
C TRP A 30 6.69 -3.70 -9.83
N PHE A 31 5.60 -3.70 -9.04
CA PHE A 31 4.51 -2.76 -9.19
C PHE A 31 4.91 -1.38 -8.66
N VAL A 32 5.62 -1.33 -7.52
CA VAL A 32 6.20 -0.09 -6.98
C VAL A 32 7.18 0.53 -7.98
N ASP A 33 8.07 -0.28 -8.56
CA ASP A 33 9.03 0.16 -9.59
C ASP A 33 8.28 0.70 -10.84
N MET A 34 7.19 0.04 -11.27
CA MET A 34 6.37 0.50 -12.39
C MET A 34 5.68 1.85 -12.10
N VAL A 35 5.11 2.01 -10.90
CA VAL A 35 4.36 3.22 -10.50
C VAL A 35 5.31 4.42 -10.35
N PHE A 36 6.47 4.23 -9.73
CA PHE A 36 7.43 5.32 -9.53
C PHE A 36 8.40 5.53 -10.69
N GLY A 37 8.47 4.60 -11.64
CA GLY A 37 9.30 4.72 -12.83
C GLY A 37 8.71 5.62 -13.93
N ARG A 38 7.53 6.20 -13.72
CA ARG A 38 6.82 7.04 -14.71
C ARG A 38 6.12 8.21 -14.03
N GLU A 39 5.86 9.27 -14.79
CA GLU A 39 4.98 10.34 -14.34
C GLU A 39 3.52 9.86 -14.30
N SER A 40 2.78 10.32 -13.29
CA SER A 40 1.36 10.01 -13.17
C SER A 40 0.54 10.85 -14.15
N SER A 41 -0.34 10.21 -14.91
CA SER A 41 -1.38 10.91 -15.67
C SER A 41 -2.56 11.24 -14.75
N LEU A 42 -3.20 12.39 -14.95
CA LEU A 42 -4.40 12.78 -14.23
C LEU A 42 -5.66 12.40 -15.02
N HIS A 43 -6.69 11.97 -14.29
CA HIS A 43 -8.00 11.68 -14.84
C HIS A 43 -9.03 12.72 -14.37
N THR A 44 -10.19 12.75 -15.02
CA THR A 44 -11.32 13.59 -14.62
C THR A 44 -12.44 12.76 -14.00
N MET A 45 -13.07 13.29 -12.96
CA MET A 45 -14.25 12.71 -12.30
C MET A 45 -15.57 13.33 -12.79
N ASN A 46 -15.55 14.17 -13.83
CA ASN A 46 -16.73 14.93 -14.27
C ASN A 46 -17.91 14.02 -14.61
N LYS A 47 -17.72 13.01 -15.46
CA LYS A 47 -18.79 12.07 -15.82
C LYS A 47 -19.43 11.42 -14.58
N SER A 48 -18.63 10.95 -13.63
CA SER A 48 -19.14 10.33 -12.40
C SER A 48 -19.95 11.31 -11.55
N LYS A 49 -19.47 12.55 -11.39
CA LYS A 49 -20.18 13.61 -10.65
C LYS A 49 -21.48 14.03 -11.34
N GLU A 50 -21.46 14.16 -12.67
CA GLU A 50 -22.65 14.45 -13.50
C GLU A 50 -23.71 13.36 -13.37
N HIS A 51 -23.29 12.11 -13.11
CA HIS A 51 -24.18 10.96 -12.89
C HIS A 51 -24.44 10.67 -11.39
N GLY A 52 -24.19 11.65 -10.51
CA GLY A 52 -24.60 11.60 -9.11
C GLY A 52 -23.57 11.03 -8.12
N PHE A 53 -22.39 10.60 -8.56
CA PHE A 53 -21.33 10.15 -7.65
C PHE A 53 -20.50 11.35 -7.17
N VAL A 54 -20.81 11.84 -5.97
CA VAL A 54 -20.16 13.01 -5.35
C VAL A 54 -19.21 12.66 -4.21
N GLY A 55 -18.99 11.36 -3.96
CA GLY A 55 -18.04 10.90 -2.95
C GLY A 55 -16.60 11.25 -3.33
N PHE A 56 -15.84 11.78 -2.38
CA PHE A 56 -14.41 12.03 -2.54
C PHE A 56 -13.63 11.64 -1.29
N ARG A 57 -12.30 11.63 -1.40
CA ARG A 57 -11.37 11.46 -0.29
C ARG A 57 -10.25 12.49 -0.41
N ASN A 58 -9.74 12.93 0.73
CA ASN A 58 -8.44 13.59 0.78
C ASN A 58 -7.37 12.49 0.75
N SER A 59 -6.56 12.46 -0.31
CA SER A 59 -5.57 11.40 -0.54
C SER A 59 -4.52 11.29 0.56
N LYS A 60 -4.12 12.41 1.18
CA LYS A 60 -3.15 12.40 2.29
C LYS A 60 -3.72 11.64 3.49
N THR A 61 -4.91 12.05 3.96
CA THR A 61 -5.56 11.38 5.11
C THR A 61 -5.99 9.95 4.77
N SER A 62 -6.32 9.68 3.50
CA SER A 62 -6.62 8.32 3.07
C SER A 62 -5.38 7.43 3.11
N PHE A 63 -4.22 7.94 2.74
CA PHE A 63 -2.96 7.20 2.78
C PHE A 63 -2.57 6.86 4.22
N GLU A 64 -2.64 7.84 5.13
CA GLU A 64 -2.46 7.63 6.58
C GLU A 64 -3.42 6.55 7.11
N SER A 65 -4.71 6.64 6.77
CA SER A 65 -5.71 5.65 7.19
C SER A 65 -5.42 4.23 6.69
N TRP A 66 -4.83 4.07 5.49
CA TRP A 66 -4.44 2.75 5.00
C TRP A 66 -3.22 2.20 5.74
N ILE A 67 -2.24 3.04 6.08
CA ILE A 67 -1.10 2.64 6.93
C ILE A 67 -1.63 2.18 8.29
N ASP A 68 -2.44 3.02 8.94
CA ASP A 68 -3.03 2.72 10.25
C ASP A 68 -3.81 1.41 10.24
N LYS A 69 -4.55 1.14 9.16
CA LYS A 69 -5.25 -0.12 8.98
C LYS A 69 -4.27 -1.29 8.90
N MET A 70 -3.21 -1.21 8.11
CA MET A 70 -2.24 -2.31 7.99
C MET A 70 -1.52 -2.58 9.33
N THR A 71 -1.18 -1.54 10.09
CA THR A 71 -0.62 -1.66 11.44
C THR A 71 -1.63 -2.23 12.44
N ALA A 72 -2.89 -1.78 12.42
CA ALA A 72 -3.95 -2.29 13.30
C ALA A 72 -4.23 -3.79 13.09
N TYR A 73 -4.10 -4.27 11.85
CA TYR A 73 -4.20 -5.70 11.50
C TYR A 73 -2.88 -6.46 11.69
N LYS A 74 -1.83 -5.82 12.22
CA LYS A 74 -0.51 -6.40 12.47
C LYS A 74 0.13 -7.03 11.23
N ILE A 75 -0.10 -6.44 10.06
CA ILE A 75 0.56 -6.86 8.80
C ILE A 75 1.95 -6.24 8.71
N VAL A 76 2.05 -5.00 9.17
CA VAL A 76 3.30 -4.23 9.33
C VAL A 76 3.39 -3.75 10.79
N PRO A 77 4.58 -3.36 11.27
CA PRO A 77 4.76 -2.81 12.60
C PRO A 77 3.92 -1.55 12.88
#